data_AF-A0A9E1K9V6-F1
#
_entry.id   AF-A0A9E1K9V6-F1
#
_cell.length_a   1.000
_cell.length_b   1.000
_cell.length_c   1.000
_cell.angle_alpha   90.00
_cell.angle_beta   90.00
_cell.angle_gamma   90.00
#
_symmetry.space_group_name_H-M   'P 1'
#
loop_
_entity.id
_entity.type
_entity.pdbx_description
1 polymer ?
#
loop_
_entity_poly.entity_id
_entity_poly.type
_entity_poly.pdbx_seq_one_letter_code
_entity_poly.pdbx_strand_id
1 'polypeptide(L)'
;MDPVDLSIIIVNYHHSHILSDCLESVYKTIEKIQFEIILVDNSSKDDGLKSILKHYPKTQYIKNSNNIGFSRANNQGAKIVSGDFLLFINPDTTMIEKAVESMLNYIRSDSSIGVLGPKV
;
A
#
# COMPACT_ATOMS: atom_id res chain seq x y z
N MET A 1 19.44 9.46 -1.25
CA MET A 1 18.31 8.74 -0.65
C MET A 1 18.52 7.30 -0.99
N ASP A 2 18.36 6.39 -0.02
CA ASP A 2 18.45 4.96 -0.31
C ASP A 2 17.32 4.59 -1.28
N PRO A 3 17.57 3.70 -2.26
CA PRO A 3 16.56 3.28 -3.21
C PRO A 3 15.39 2.58 -2.49
N VAL A 4 14.17 2.84 -2.95
CA VAL A 4 12.95 2.22 -2.41
C VAL A 4 12.78 0.85 -3.09
N ASP A 5 12.63 -0.22 -2.31
CA ASP A 5 12.42 -1.58 -2.81
C ASP A 5 10.96 -1.82 -3.22
N LEU A 6 10.01 -1.26 -2.45
CA LEU A 6 8.60 -1.61 -2.50
C LEU A 6 7.69 -0.38 -2.37
N SER A 7 6.77 -0.21 -3.32
CA SER A 7 5.69 0.77 -3.22
C SER A 7 4.36 0.07 -2.95
N ILE A 8 3.76 0.37 -1.80
CA ILE A 8 2.50 -0.22 -1.37
C ILE A 8 1.36 0.73 -1.76
N ILE A 9 0.40 0.25 -2.53
CA ILE A 9 -0.74 1.04 -3.01
C ILE A 9 -1.99 0.55 -2.30
N ILE A 10 -2.67 1.48 -1.63
CA ILE A 10 -3.90 1.22 -0.88
C ILE A 10 -4.99 2.14 -1.42
N VAL A 11 -6.08 1.57 -1.93
CA VAL A 11 -7.27 2.33 -2.34
C VAL A 11 -8.27 2.29 -1.19
N ASN A 12 -8.55 3.45 -0.59
CA ASN A 12 -9.54 3.57 0.47
C ASN A 12 -10.85 4.18 -0.04
N TYR A 13 -11.97 3.60 0.36
CA TYR A 13 -13.31 4.13 0.10
C TYR A 13 -14.17 3.94 1.34
N HIS A 14 -14.37 5.00 2.14
CA HIS A 14 -15.22 5.03 3.34
C HIS A 14 -14.82 4.13 4.54
N HIS A 15 -13.68 3.45 4.53
CA HIS A 15 -13.27 2.51 5.59
C HIS A 15 -12.05 2.97 6.40
N SER A 16 -12.08 4.23 6.89
CA SER A 16 -10.93 4.83 7.60
C SER A 16 -10.48 4.05 8.84
N HIS A 17 -11.39 3.42 9.60
CA HIS A 17 -11.00 2.71 10.83
C HIS A 17 -10.12 1.49 10.54
N ILE A 18 -10.49 0.67 9.55
CA ILE A 18 -9.76 -0.56 9.20
C ILE A 18 -8.40 -0.23 8.57
N LEU A 19 -8.31 0.90 7.87
CA LEU A 19 -7.06 1.39 7.31
C LEU A 19 -5.97 1.58 8.37
N SER A 20 -6.31 1.98 9.60
CA SER A 20 -5.33 2.15 10.67
C SER A 20 -4.66 0.82 11.03
N ASP A 21 -5.45 -0.25 11.16
CA ASP A 21 -4.95 -1.59 11.49
C ASP A 21 -4.10 -2.15 10.34
N CYS A 22 -4.52 -1.88 9.08
CA CYS A 22 -3.76 -2.25 7.89
C CYS A 22 -2.37 -1.58 7.89
N LEU A 23 -2.32 -0.25 8.04
CA LEU A 23 -1.06 0.50 8.08
C LEU A 23 -0.19 0.05 9.25
N GLU A 24 -0.76 -0.15 10.43
CA GLU A 24 -0.03 -0.66 11.59
C GLU A 24 0.59 -2.03 11.31
N SER A 25 -0.16 -2.95 10.68
CA SER A 25 0.36 -4.27 10.31
C SER A 25 1.50 -4.18 9.31
N VAL A 26 1.42 -3.28 8.32
CA VAL A 26 2.49 -3.03 7.33
C VAL A 26 3.77 -2.57 8.03
N TYR A 27 3.69 -1.55 8.88
CA TYR A 27 4.86 -1.02 9.59
C TYR A 27 5.45 -2.00 10.62
N LYS A 28 4.62 -2.88 11.20
CA LYS A 28 5.09 -3.89 12.15
C LYS A 28 5.75 -5.11 11.50
N THR A 29 5.29 -5.50 10.31
CA THR A 29 5.67 -6.80 9.72
C THR A 29 6.70 -6.72 8.62
N ILE A 30 6.83 -5.57 7.95
CA ILE A 30 7.84 -5.37 6.92
C ILE A 30 9.13 -4.89 7.57
N GLU A 31 10.14 -5.75 7.58
CA GLU A 31 11.45 -5.45 8.16
C GLU A 31 12.54 -5.45 7.06
N LYS A 32 13.53 -4.55 7.18
CA LYS A 32 14.74 -4.52 6.32
C LYS A 32 14.47 -4.31 4.82
N ILE A 33 13.24 -3.95 4.45
CA ILE A 33 12.85 -3.53 3.10
C ILE A 33 12.59 -2.02 3.17
N GLN A 34 13.18 -1.24 2.25
CA GLN A 34 12.81 0.17 2.13
C GLN A 34 11.49 0.26 1.38
N PHE A 35 10.47 0.83 2.00
CA PHE A 35 9.15 0.93 1.37
C PHE A 35 8.53 2.31 1.52
N GLU A 36 7.57 2.58 0.65
CA GLU A 36 6.68 3.72 0.73
C GLU A 36 5.22 3.27 0.61
N ILE A 37 4.31 4.12 1.07
CA ILE A 37 2.88 3.87 1.01
C ILE A 37 2.23 5.00 0.22
N ILE A 38 1.41 4.62 -0.77
CA ILE A 38 0.57 5.51 -1.55
C ILE A 38 -0.88 5.19 -1.21
N LEU A 39 -1.51 6.09 -0.47
CA LEU A 39 -2.93 6.01 -0.13
C LEU A 39 -3.76 6.83 -1.11
N VAL A 40 -4.65 6.15 -1.83
CA VAL A 40 -5.63 6.77 -2.72
C VAL A 40 -6.98 6.80 -2.02
N ASP A 41 -7.37 7.96 -1.50
CA ASP A 41 -8.74 8.20 -1.00
C ASP A 41 -9.70 8.41 -2.17
N ASN A 42 -10.56 7.43 -2.38
CA ASN A 42 -11.44 7.35 -3.53
C ASN A 42 -12.86 7.86 -3.22
N SER A 43 -12.95 9.05 -2.62
CA SER A 43 -14.17 9.78 -2.19
C SER A 43 -14.67 9.59 -0.76
N SER A 44 -13.77 9.40 0.20
CA SER A 44 -14.17 9.44 1.61
C SER A 44 -14.62 10.84 2.01
N LYS A 45 -15.67 10.89 2.82
CA LYS A 45 -16.22 12.12 3.43
C LYS A 45 -15.82 12.27 4.90
N ASP A 46 -15.05 11.33 5.41
CA ASP A 46 -14.72 11.19 6.83
C ASP A 46 -13.43 11.95 7.18
N ASP A 47 -13.43 12.62 8.32
CA ASP A 47 -12.28 13.30 8.89
C ASP A 47 -11.24 12.33 9.49
N GLY A 48 -11.61 11.06 9.70
CA GLY A 48 -10.72 10.01 10.22
C GLY A 48 -9.39 9.87 9.47
N LEU A 49 -9.41 10.05 8.14
CA LEU A 49 -8.20 10.03 7.31
C LEU A 49 -7.17 11.09 7.69
N LYS A 50 -7.60 12.29 8.10
CA LYS A 50 -6.66 13.35 8.53
C LYS A 50 -5.89 12.94 9.77
N SER A 51 -6.55 12.24 10.71
CA SER A 51 -5.90 11.74 11.91
C SER A 51 -4.89 10.64 11.57
N ILE A 52 -5.26 9.72 10.69
CA ILE A 52 -4.39 8.62 10.24
C ILE A 52 -3.14 9.17 9.55
N LEU A 53 -3.30 10.11 8.61
CA LEU A 53 -2.17 10.72 7.90
C LEU A 53 -1.22 11.49 8.82
N LYS A 54 -1.69 12.00 9.98
CA LYS A 54 -0.80 12.60 10.99
C LYS A 54 0.08 11.56 11.69
N HIS A 55 -0.43 10.35 11.90
CA HIS A 55 0.34 9.25 12.51
C HIS A 55 1.30 8.59 11.51
N TYR A 56 0.96 8.63 10.22
CA TYR A 56 1.77 8.07 9.13
C TYR A 56 2.21 9.15 8.13
N PRO A 57 3.01 10.16 8.54
CA PRO A 57 3.30 11.36 7.75
C PRO A 57 4.13 11.11 6.49
N LYS A 58 4.74 9.92 6.36
CA LYS A 58 5.47 9.50 5.15
C LYS A 58 4.55 8.93 4.06
N THR A 59 3.27 8.72 4.36
CA THR A 59 2.29 8.21 3.39
C THR A 59 2.01 9.27 2.35
N GLN A 60 2.26 8.95 1.08
CA GLN A 60 1.83 9.78 -0.04
C GLN A 60 0.31 9.67 -0.18
N TYR A 61 -0.36 10.81 -0.39
CA TYR A 61 -1.81 10.88 -0.35
C TYR A 61 -2.39 11.47 -1.64
N ILE A 62 -3.27 10.71 -2.29
CA ILE A 62 -4.06 11.15 -3.43
C ILE A 62 -5.53 11.20 -3.01
N LYS A 63 -6.19 12.34 -3.22
CA LYS A 63 -7.63 12.50 -2.93
C LYS A 63 -8.44 12.66 -4.20
N ASN A 64 -9.39 11.74 -4.43
CA ASN A 64 -10.42 11.89 -5.44
C ASN A 64 -11.70 12.47 -4.83
N SER A 65 -12.38 13.33 -5.58
CA SER A 65 -13.68 13.90 -5.17
C SER A 65 -14.84 12.91 -5.32
N ASN A 66 -14.71 11.94 -6.23
CA ASN A 66 -15.71 10.91 -6.53
C ASN A 66 -15.02 9.55 -6.61
N ASN A 67 -15.77 8.47 -6.37
CA ASN A 67 -15.26 7.12 -6.57
C ASN A 67 -15.07 6.88 -8.08
N ILE A 68 -13.81 6.79 -8.52
CA ILE A 68 -13.47 6.59 -9.94
C ILE A 68 -13.31 5.11 -10.34
N GLY A 69 -13.66 4.19 -9.43
CA GLY A 69 -13.44 2.75 -9.56
C GLY A 69 -12.04 2.29 -9.12
N PHE A 70 -11.96 1.04 -8.65
CA PHE A 70 -10.77 0.45 -8.02
C PHE A 70 -9.53 0.46 -8.93
N SER A 71 -9.64 -0.04 -10.17
CA SER A 71 -8.51 -0.12 -11.09
C SER A 71 -7.95 1.27 -11.46
N ARG A 72 -8.82 2.27 -11.65
CA ARG A 72 -8.38 3.63 -11.96
C ARG A 72 -7.66 4.27 -10.78
N ALA A 73 -8.15 4.06 -9.57
CA ALA A 73 -7.51 4.53 -8.35
C ALA A 73 -6.14 3.87 -8.14
N ASN A 74 -6.02 2.54 -8.29
CA ASN A 74 -4.73 1.84 -8.25
C ASN A 74 -3.74 2.39 -9.29
N ASN A 75 -4.22 2.62 -10.52
CA ASN A 75 -3.39 3.19 -11.59
C ASN A 75 -2.96 4.64 -11.31
N GLN A 76 -3.68 5.42 -10.50
CA GLN A 76 -3.20 6.72 -10.06
C GLN A 76 -2.03 6.56 -9.09
N GLY A 77 -2.16 5.66 -8.12
CA GLY A 77 -1.09 5.36 -7.16
C GLY A 77 0.16 4.85 -7.86
N ALA A 78 -0.01 3.89 -8.78
CA ALA A 78 1.08 3.28 -9.56
C ALA A 78 1.88 4.27 -10.42
N LYS A 79 1.36 5.47 -10.71
CA LYS A 79 2.06 6.50 -11.51
C LYS A 79 3.05 7.34 -10.72
N ILE A 80 2.98 7.32 -9.39
CA ILE A 80 3.82 8.15 -8.52
C ILE A 80 4.76 7.34 -7.63
N VAL A 81 4.82 6.03 -7.87
CA VAL A 81 5.71 5.12 -7.15
C VAL A 81 7.17 5.35 -7.52
N SER A 82 8.05 5.03 -6.58
CA SER A 82 9.50 5.06 -6.71
C SER A 82 10.15 3.70 -6.46
N GLY A 83 9.37 2.71 -6.01
CA GLY A 83 9.84 1.36 -5.70
C GLY A 83 9.93 0.45 -6.92
N ASP A 84 10.89 -0.49 -6.88
CA ASP A 84 11.11 -1.49 -7.92
C ASP A 84 9.93 -2.48 -8.06
N PHE A 85 9.26 -2.77 -6.95
CA PHE A 85 8.08 -3.64 -6.90
C PHE A 85 6.85 -2.90 -6.39
N LEU A 86 5.68 -3.26 -6.92
CA LEU A 86 4.40 -2.74 -6.47
C LEU A 86 3.65 -3.82 -5.68
N LEU A 87 3.11 -3.45 -4.52
CA LEU A 87 2.20 -4.28 -3.75
C LEU A 87 0.85 -3.58 -3.63
N PHE A 88 -0.18 -4.18 -4.22
CA PHE A 88 -1.55 -3.70 -4.11
C PHE A 88 -2.27 -4.44 -2.97
N ILE A 89 -2.78 -3.71 -1.97
CA ILE A 89 -3.56 -4.27 -0.87
C ILE A 89 -4.81 -3.44 -0.61
N ASN A 90 -5.83 -4.08 -0.03
CA ASN A 90 -7.04 -3.40 0.40
C ASN A 90 -6.88 -2.87 1.84
N PRO A 91 -7.65 -1.84 2.25
CA PRO A 91 -7.60 -1.29 3.61
C PRO A 91 -7.99 -2.27 4.72
N ASP A 92 -8.58 -3.43 4.40
CA ASP A 92 -8.96 -4.50 5.32
C ASP A 92 -7.93 -5.64 5.40
N THR A 93 -6.72 -5.42 4.87
CA THR A 93 -5.63 -6.40 4.90
C THR A 93 -4.80 -6.26 6.17
N THR A 94 -4.63 -7.37 6.91
CA THR A 94 -3.65 -7.49 8.00
C THR A 94 -2.47 -8.34 7.51
N MET A 95 -1.29 -7.73 7.44
CA MET A 95 -0.07 -8.43 7.06
C MET A 95 0.44 -9.32 8.20
N ILE A 96 1.09 -10.43 7.85
CA ILE A 96 1.79 -11.32 8.79
C ILE A 96 3.29 -11.24 8.56
N GLU A 97 4.05 -11.53 9.61
CA GLU A 97 5.52 -11.53 9.57
C GLU A 97 6.06 -12.36 8.39
N LYS A 98 7.10 -11.83 7.73
CA LYS A 98 7.83 -12.47 6.62
C LYS A 98 7.03 -12.65 5.32
N ALA A 99 5.76 -12.26 5.25
CA ALA A 99 4.95 -12.46 4.05
C ALA A 99 5.53 -11.70 2.85
N VAL A 100 5.84 -10.41 3.03
CA VAL A 100 6.38 -9.55 1.98
C VAL A 100 7.79 -9.96 1.60
N GLU A 101 8.64 -10.25 2.57
CA GLU A 101 10.01 -10.71 2.39
C GLU A 101 10.05 -12.01 1.57
N SER A 102 9.17 -12.97 1.91
CA SER A 102 9.08 -14.25 1.18
C SER A 102 8.66 -14.04 -0.26
N MET A 103 7.66 -13.20 -0.49
CA MET A 103 7.18 -12.83 -1.83
C MET A 103 8.27 -12.12 -2.65
N LEU A 104 8.93 -11.10 -2.09
CA LEU A 104 9.99 -10.36 -2.76
C LEU A 104 11.21 -11.24 -3.08
N ASN A 105 11.62 -12.11 -2.15
CA ASN A 105 12.71 -13.05 -2.40
C ASN A 105 12.38 -14.01 -3.54
N TYR A 106 11.12 -14.49 -3.60
CA TYR A 106 10.70 -15.42 -4.64
C TYR A 106 10.64 -14.75 -6.02
N ILE A 107 10.01 -13.58 -6.16
CA ILE A 107 9.95 -12.88 -7.46
C ILE A 107 11.32 -12.42 -7.95
N ARG A 108 12.23 -12.04 -7.03
CA ARG A 108 13.61 -11.67 -7.39
C ARG A 108 14.44 -12.88 -7.85
N SER A 109 14.09 -14.08 -7.39
CA SER A 109 14.81 -15.30 -7.76
C SER A 109 14.53 -15.78 -9.18
N ASP A 110 13.40 -15.38 -9.76
CA ASP A 110 12.98 -15.82 -11.09
C ASP A 110 12.37 -14.65 -11.89
N SER A 111 13.19 -14.08 -12.77
CA SER A 111 12.79 -12.98 -13.66
C SER A 111 11.68 -13.33 -14.66
N SER A 112 11.27 -14.59 -14.79
CA SER A 112 10.10 -14.98 -15.59
C SER A 112 8.76 -14.71 -14.87
N ILE A 113 8.78 -14.45 -13.56
CA ILE A 113 7.58 -14.16 -12.77
C ILE A 113 7.22 -12.67 -12.89
N GLY A 114 6.09 -12.37 -13.55
CA GLY A 114 5.59 -11.00 -13.68
C GLY A 114 4.71 -10.52 -12.51
N VAL A 115 3.96 -11.44 -11.88
CA VAL A 115 3.04 -11.14 -10.77
C VAL A 115 2.96 -12.37 -9.85
N LEU A 116 2.84 -12.13 -8.55
CA LEU A 116 2.55 -13.16 -7.56
C LEU A 116 1.49 -12.64 -6.57
N GLY A 117 0.92 -13.54 -5.77
CA GLY A 117 0.06 -13.19 -4.65
C GLY A 117 0.28 -14.15 -3.48
N PRO A 118 -0.01 -13.70 -2.25
CA PRO A 118 0.05 -14.56 -1.08
C PRO A 118 -1.13 -15.55 -1.09
N LYS A 119 -1.05 -16.57 -0.23
CA LYS A 119 -2.23 -17.32 0.19
C LYS A 119 -3.08 -16.43 1.10
N VAL A 120 -4.40 -16.40 0.87
CA VAL A 120 -5.39 -15.61 1.63
C VAL A 120 -6.34 -16.54 2.37
#